data_AF-A0A2D8BSB5-F1
#
_entry.id   AF-A0A2D8BSB5-F1
#
_cell.length_a   1.000
_cell.length_b   1.000
_cell.length_c   1.000
_cell.angle_alpha   90.00
_cell.angle_beta   90.00
_cell.angle_gamma   90.00
#
_symmetry.space_group_name_H-M   'P 1'
#
loop_
_entity.id
_entity.type
_entity.pdbx_description
1 polymer ?
#
loop_
_entity_poly.entity_id
_entity_poly.type
_entity_poly.pdbx_seq_one_letter_code
_entity_poly.pdbx_strand_id
1 'polypeptide(L)' 'MVEIVVRDNNVEQALRALKKKMQREGTFREMKRRTHYEKPSEKRARQKAEAIRRARKLARKRAQREGLLPSKSGTSRR' A
#
# COMPACT_ATOMS: atom_id res chain seq x y z
N MET A 1 14.82 0.40 -6.36
CA MET A 1 14.79 0.72 -7.81
C MET A 1 13.78 -0.23 -8.45
N VAL A 2 12.77 0.30 -9.15
CA VAL A 2 11.65 -0.51 -9.67
C VAL A 2 11.93 -0.85 -11.12
N GLU A 3 12.25 -2.11 -11.39
CA GLU A 3 12.41 -2.63 -12.73
C GLU A 3 11.28 -3.60 -13.08
N ILE A 4 10.88 -3.60 -14.36
CA ILE A 4 9.89 -4.52 -14.95
C ILE A 4 10.42 -5.04 -16.27
N VAL A 5 10.51 -6.36 -16.37
CA VAL A 5 10.84 -7.06 -17.60
C VAL A 5 9.57 -7.14 -18.45
N VAL A 6 9.61 -6.57 -19.64
CA VAL A 6 8.55 -6.72 -20.64
C VAL A 6 8.79 -8.02 -21.41
N ARG A 7 7.78 -8.86 -21.52
CA ARG A 7 7.81 -10.06 -22.35
C ARG A 7 6.84 -9.87 -23.51
N ASP A 8 7.21 -10.39 -24.68
CA ASP A 8 6.35 -10.49 -25.87
C ASP A 8 5.78 -9.16 -26.38
N ASN A 9 6.57 -8.07 -26.31
CA ASN A 9 6.18 -6.71 -26.72
C ASN A 9 4.90 -6.16 -26.07
N ASN A 10 4.43 -6.75 -24.96
CA ASN A 10 3.22 -6.32 -24.28
C ASN A 10 3.48 -5.12 -23.35
N VAL A 11 3.64 -3.94 -23.95
CA VAL A 11 3.98 -2.69 -23.27
C VAL A 11 2.86 -2.22 -22.33
N GLU A 12 1.60 -2.37 -22.72
CA GLU A 12 0.48 -1.89 -21.90
C GLU A 12 0.37 -2.66 -20.58
N GLN A 13 0.57 -3.97 -20.61
CA GLN A 13 0.55 -4.80 -19.42
C GLN A 13 1.72 -4.46 -18.49
N ALA A 14 2.91 -4.20 -19.04
CA ALA A 14 4.07 -3.79 -18.28
C ALA A 14 3.84 -2.43 -17.57
N LEU A 15 3.23 -1.46 -18.26
CA LEU A 15 2.87 -0.16 -17.65
C LEU A 15 1.85 -0.32 -16.52
N ARG A 16 0.84 -1.18 -16.71
CA ARG A 16 -0.12 -1.50 -15.65
C ARG A 16 0.55 -2.16 -14.44
N ALA A 17 1.47 -3.10 -14.68
CA ALA A 17 2.25 -3.74 -13.63
C ALA A 17 3.15 -2.75 -12.89
N LEU A 18 3.75 -1.79 -13.62
CA LEU A 18 4.60 -0.72 -13.06
C LEU A 18 3.82 0.14 -12.10
N LYS A 19 2.69 0.68 -12.57
CA LYS A 19 1.81 1.51 -11.76
C LYS A 19 1.37 0.77 -10.50
N LYS A 20 1.02 -0.51 -10.61
CA LYS A 20 0.60 -1.34 -9.48
C LYS A 20 1.75 -1.61 -8.49
N LYS A 21 2.97 -1.83 -8.97
CA LYS A 21 4.18 -2.04 -8.15
C LYS A 21 4.55 -0.76 -7.40
N MET A 22 4.58 0.39 -8.09
CA MET A 22 4.82 1.71 -7.49
C MET A 22 3.75 2.07 -6.43
N GLN A 23 2.48 1.75 -6.68
CA GLN A 23 1.42 1.95 -5.69
C GLN A 23 1.58 1.08 -4.43
N ARG A 24 2.07 -0.15 -4.58
CA ARG A 24 2.35 -1.05 -3.45
C ARG A 24 3.53 -0.58 -2.61
N GLU A 25 4.59 -0.14 -3.28
CA GLU A 25 5.76 0.43 -2.62
C GLU A 25 5.44 1.78 -1.96
N GLY A 26 4.39 2.46 -2.40
CA GLY A 26 3.94 3.71 -1.81
C GLY A 26 4.79 4.91 -2.25
N THR A 27 5.56 4.77 -3.33
CA THR A 27 6.42 5.83 -3.88
C THR A 27 5.63 7.10 -4.18
N PHE A 28 4.41 6.99 -4.73
CA PHE A 28 3.51 8.13 -4.92
C PHE A 28 3.11 8.84 -3.62
N ARG A 29 2.96 8.08 -2.52
CA ARG A 29 2.67 8.66 -1.21
C ARG A 29 3.89 9.35 -0.62
N GLU A 30 5.08 8.81 -0.84
CA GLU A 30 6.32 9.47 -0.44
C GLU A 30 6.56 10.74 -1.24
N MET A 31 6.37 10.72 -2.56
CA MET A 31 6.47 11.90 -3.41
C MET A 31 5.55 13.02 -2.92
N LYS A 32 4.27 12.72 -2.64
CA LYS A 32 3.32 13.71 -2.09
C LYS A 32 3.70 14.21 -0.69
N ARG A 33 4.44 13.43 0.11
CA ARG A 33 4.87 13.83 1.46
C ARG A 33 6.13 14.68 1.47
N ARG A 34 6.96 14.55 0.43
CA ARG A 34 8.24 15.26 0.29
C ARG A 34 8.11 16.61 -0.43
N THR A 35 6.93 16.98 -0.91
CA THR A 35 6.69 18.27 -1.57
C THR A 35 6.81 19.46 -0.63
N HIS A 36 6.62 19.27 0.67
CA HIS A 36 6.69 20.34 1.67
C HIS A 36 7.48 19.86 2.88
N TYR A 37 8.16 20.79 3.55
CA TYR A 37 8.83 20.50 4.81
C TYR A 37 7.80 20.14 5.88
N GLU A 38 7.98 18.98 6.50
CA GLU A 38 7.17 18.55 7.63
C GLU A 38 7.98 18.71 8.92
N LYS A 39 7.37 19.31 9.94
CA LYS A 39 8.02 19.48 11.24
C LYS A 39 8.37 18.10 11.84
N PRO A 40 9.54 17.92 12.48
CA PRO A 40 9.94 16.63 13.03
C PRO A 40 8.94 16.02 14.02
N SER A 41 8.23 16.85 14.78
CA SER A 41 7.17 16.42 15.71
C SER A 41 5.98 15.77 14.99
N GLU A 42 5.53 16.37 13.89
CA GLU A 42 4.41 15.88 13.08
C GLU A 42 4.77 14.58 12.38
N LYS A 43 6.01 14.50 11.86
CA LYS A 43 6.55 13.30 11.25
C LYS A 43 6.54 12.12 12.22
N ARG A 44 6.96 12.33 13.48
CA ARG A 44 6.95 11.30 14.53
C ARG A 44 5.52 10.85 14.87
N ALA A 45 4.59 11.80 15.04
CA ALA A 45 3.19 11.48 15.35
C ALA A 45 2.54 10.64 14.24
N ARG A 46 2.74 11.02 12.99
CA ARG A 46 2.25 10.28 11.82
C ARG A 46 2.84 8.88 11.72
N GLN A 47 4.16 8.74 11.90
CA GLN A 47 4.83 7.44 11.86
C GLN A 47 4.27 6.49 12.93
N LYS A 48 4.07 6.99 14.16
CA LYS A 48 3.44 6.21 15.24
C LYS A 48 2.02 5.76 14.86
N ALA A 49 1.18 6.69 14.37
CA ALA A 49 -0.17 6.37 13.93
C ALA A 49 -0.20 5.34 12.78
N GLU A 50 0.71 5.46 11.81
CA GLU A 50 0.83 4.50 10.71
C GLU A 50 1.28 3.13 11.17
N ALA A 51 2.24 3.05 12.10
CA ALA A 51 2.71 1.79 12.66
C ALA A 51 1.57 1.04 13.37
N ILE A 52 0.81 1.75 14.21
CA ILE A 52 -0.38 1.19 14.88
C ILE A 52 -1.40 0.70 13.85
N ARG A 53 -1.68 1.49 12.80
CA ARG A 53 -2.63 1.10 11.75
C ARG A 53 -2.15 -0.15 10.98
N ARG A 54 -0.85 -0.24 10.68
CA ARG A 54 -0.26 -1.41 10.00
C ARG A 54 -0.34 -2.65 10.90
N ALA A 55 -0.02 -2.53 12.18
CA ALA A 55 -0.10 -3.63 13.15
C ALA A 55 -1.53 -4.17 13.27
N ARG A 56 -2.52 -3.27 13.44
CA ARG A 56 -3.95 -3.65 13.49
C ARG A 56 -4.40 -4.35 12.21
N LYS A 57 -3.95 -3.86 11.04
CA LYS A 57 -4.27 -4.49 9.74
C LYS A 57 -3.65 -5.88 9.62
N LEU A 58 -2.42 -6.07 10.09
CA LEU A 58 -1.73 -7.37 10.06
C LEU A 58 -2.42 -8.38 10.98
N ALA A 59 -2.74 -7.98 12.22
CA ALA A 59 -3.46 -8.82 13.17
C ALA A 59 -4.82 -9.26 12.60
N ARG A 60 -5.57 -8.33 12.02
CA ARG A 60 -6.84 -8.64 11.36
C ARG A 60 -6.69 -9.63 10.21
N LYS A 61 -5.65 -9.49 9.39
CA LYS A 61 -5.37 -10.43 8.29
C LYS A 61 -4.99 -11.83 8.79
N ARG A 62 -4.24 -11.93 9.90
CA ARG A 62 -3.90 -13.20 10.55
C ARG A 62 -5.15 -13.90 11.09
N ALA A 63 -5.98 -13.18 11.85
CA ALA A 63 -7.23 -13.71 12.39
C ALA A 63 -8.22 -14.16 11.29
N GLN A 64 -8.24 -13.49 10.13
CA GLN A 64 -9.02 -13.94 8.97
C GLN A 64 -8.46 -15.21 8.33
N ARG A 65 -7.14 -15.40 8.32
CA ARG A 65 -6.49 -16.61 7.80
C ARG A 65 -6.71 -17.81 8.71
N GLU A 66 -6.73 -17.57 10.02
CA GLU A 66 -6.97 -18.58 11.07
C GLU A 66 -8.48 -18.89 11.26
N GLY A 67 -9.37 -18.33 10.43
CA GLY A 67 -10.80 -18.61 10.46
C GLY A 67 -11.59 -17.98 11.62
N LEU A 68 -10.91 -17.25 12.52
CA LEU A 68 -11.54 -16.59 13.68
C LEU A 68 -12.43 -15.39 13.31
N LEU A 69 -12.29 -14.83 12.11
CA LEU A 69 -13.08 -13.69 11.66
C LEU A 69 -13.62 -13.91 10.25
N PRO A 70 -14.91 -13.62 9.99
CA PRO A 70 -15.43 -13.65 8.64
C PRO A 70 -14.65 -12.64 7.77
N SER A 71 -14.21 -13.09 6.60
CA SER A 71 -13.72 -12.16 5.58
C SER A 71 -14.86 -11.20 5.27
N LYS A 72 -14.59 -9.89 5.17
CA LYS A 72 -15.64 -8.96 4.74
C LYS A 72 -16.00 -9.36 3.32
N SER A 73 -17.13 -10.05 3.15
CA SER A 73 -17.82 -10.17 1.88
C SER A 73 -17.92 -8.77 1.31
N GLY A 74 -17.44 -8.62 0.07
CA GLY A 74 -17.33 -7.33 -0.57
C GLY A 74 -18.67 -6.61 -0.49
N THR A 75 -18.64 -5.34 -0.12
CA THR A 75 -19.76 -4.43 -0.36
C THR A 75 -20.24 -4.68 -1.78
N SER A 76 -21.43 -5.28 -1.91
CA SER A 76 -22.22 -5.34 -3.12
C SER A 76 -22.26 -3.91 -3.65
N ARG A 77 -21.48 -3.63 -4.70
CA ARG A 77 -21.63 -2.40 -5.47
C ARG A 77 -22.96 -2.54 -6.20
N ARG A 78 -23.96 -1.83 -5.72
CA ARG A 78 -24.98 -1.29 -6.62
C ARG A 78 -24.33 -0.27 -7.54
#